data_AF-A0A348HHI1-F1
#
_entry.id   AF-A0A348HHI1-F1
#
_cell.length_a   1.000
_cell.length_b   1.000
_cell.length_c   1.000
_cell.angle_alpha   90.00
_cell.angle_beta   90.00
_cell.angle_gamma   90.00
#
_symmetry.space_group_name_H-M   'P 1'
#
loop_
_entity.id
_entity.type
_entity.pdbx_description
1 polymer ?
#
loop_
_entity_poly.entity_id
_entity_poly.type
_entity_poly.pdbx_seq_one_letter_code
_entity_poly.pdbx_strand_id
1 'polypeptide(L)' 'MATTRDYTVVVPFPLAGGHWAEAGDTVSLLDVEAAQLLRVGRITLKTDASEKDVKKNNIIK' A
#
# COMPACT_ATOMS: atom_id res chain seq x y z
N MET A 1 -5.94 -12.23 -18.04
CA MET A 1 -5.46 -10.84 -17.87
C MET A 1 -5.37 -10.59 -16.37
N ALA A 2 -4.22 -10.16 -15.85
CA ALA A 2 -4.08 -9.84 -14.44
C ALA A 2 -4.37 -8.34 -14.24
N THR A 3 -5.23 -8.00 -13.30
CA THR A 3 -5.62 -6.62 -13.02
C THR A 3 -4.74 -6.09 -11.89
N THR A 4 -3.91 -5.09 -12.20
CA THR A 4 -3.16 -4.34 -11.19
C THR A 4 -4.05 -3.24 -10.64
N ARG A 5 -4.03 -3.05 -9.33
CA ARG A 5 -4.79 -2.00 -8.64
C ARG A 5 -3.95 -1.36 -7.55
N ASP A 6 -4.33 -0.14 -7.17
CA ASP A 6 -3.70 0.58 -6.08
C ASP A 6 -4.34 0.20 -4.75
N TYR A 7 -3.48 -0.14 -3.80
CA TYR A 7 -3.88 -0.51 -2.44
C TYR A 7 -3.17 0.39 -1.44
N THR A 8 -3.89 0.76 -0.39
CA THR A 8 -3.32 1.46 0.75
C THR A 8 -2.84 0.45 1.77
N VAL A 9 -1.59 0.58 2.20
CA VAL A 9 -1.01 -0.26 3.24
C VAL A 9 -1.56 0.16 4.59
N VAL A 10 -2.17 -0.78 5.31
CA VAL A 10 -2.68 -0.54 6.67
C VAL A 10 -1.66 -1.00 7.70
N VAL A 11 -0.91 -2.05 7.38
CA VAL A 11 0.08 -2.65 8.27
C VAL A 11 1.38 -2.86 7.52
N PRO A 12 2.55 -2.44 8.07
CA PRO A 12 3.82 -2.58 7.38
C PRO A 12 4.13 -4.04 7.03
N PHE A 13 4.73 -4.26 5.85
CA PHE A 13 5.15 -5.58 5.39
C PHE A 13 6.35 -5.48 4.45
N PRO A 14 7.20 -6.52 4.37
CA PRO A 14 8.28 -6.57 3.38
C PRO A 14 7.70 -6.80 1.98
N LEU A 15 8.01 -5.89 1.05
CA LEU A 15 7.78 -6.08 -0.38
C LEU A 15 8.88 -6.96 -0.99
N ALA A 16 8.55 -7.64 -2.08
CA ALA A 16 9.54 -8.38 -2.85
C ALA A 16 10.65 -7.42 -3.33
N GLY A 17 11.91 -7.85 -3.22
CA GLY A 17 13.08 -7.04 -3.63
C GLY A 17 13.77 -6.25 -2.51
N GLY A 18 13.42 -6.49 -1.23
CA GLY A 18 14.07 -5.84 -0.08
C GLY A 18 13.53 -4.45 0.25
N HIS A 19 12.45 -4.04 -0.42
CA HIS A 19 11.72 -2.82 -0.08
C HIS A 19 10.75 -3.10 1.08
N TRP A 20 10.54 -2.12 1.94
CA TRP A 20 9.54 -2.19 3.00
C TRP A 20 8.38 -1.28 2.65
N ALA A 21 7.15 -1.78 2.80
CA ALA A 21 5.95 -0.97 2.70
C ALA A 21 5.61 -0.46 4.11
N GLU A 22 5.47 0.85 4.27
CA GLU A 22 5.04 1.44 5.54
C GLU A 22 3.52 1.60 5.57
N ALA A 23 2.94 1.70 6.77
CA ALA A 23 1.51 1.98 6.89
C ALA A 23 1.19 3.39 6.37
N GLY A 24 0.18 3.50 5.50
CA GLY A 24 -0.19 4.73 4.80
C GLY A 24 0.37 4.85 3.38
N ASP A 25 1.34 4.00 3.00
CA ASP A 25 1.84 3.99 1.62
C ASP A 25 0.79 3.48 0.65
N THR A 26 0.89 3.95 -0.59
CA THR A 26 0.11 3.42 -1.72
C THR A 26 0.99 2.51 -2.56
N VAL A 27 0.58 1.25 -2.70
CA VAL A 27 1.30 0.24 -3.48
C VAL A 27 0.40 -0.29 -4.61
N SER A 28 0.93 -0.30 -5.82
CA SER A 28 0.26 -0.93 -6.96
C SER A 28 0.59 -2.41 -6.96
N LEU A 29 -0.41 -3.25 -6.69
CA LEU A 29 -0.24 -4.70 -6.59
C LEU A 29 -1.18 -5.42 -7.55
N LEU A 30 -0.75 -6.60 -7.99
CA LEU A 30 -1.61 -7.52 -8.73
C LEU A 30 -2.70 -8.05 -7.80
N ASP A 31 -3.93 -8.18 -8.30
CA ASP A 31 -5.06 -8.68 -7.52
C ASP A 31 -4.75 -10.03 -6.83
N VAL A 32 -3.97 -10.90 -7.48
CA VAL A 32 -3.55 -12.20 -6.94
C VAL A 32 -2.59 -12.09 -5.75
N GLU A 33 -1.69 -11.11 -5.75
CA GLU A 33 -0.76 -10.86 -4.63
C GLU A 33 -1.47 -10.11 -3.51
N ALA A 34 -2.26 -9.11 -3.91
CA ALA A 34 -3.10 -8.32 -3.02
C ALA A 34 -4.14 -9.17 -2.29
N ALA A 35 -4.67 -10.24 -2.90
CA ALA A 35 -5.65 -11.14 -2.28
C ALA A 35 -5.11 -11.79 -1.00
N GLN A 36 -3.82 -12.13 -0.95
CA GLN A 36 -3.22 -12.65 0.28
C GLN A 36 -3.11 -11.59 1.36
N LEU A 37 -2.66 -10.39 0.98
CA LEU A 37 -2.51 -9.27 1.91
C LEU A 37 -3.86 -8.74 2.42
N LEU A 38 -4.89 -8.73 1.59
CA LEU A 38 -6.28 -8.41 1.94
C LEU A 38 -6.84 -9.43 2.93
N ARG A 39 -6.62 -10.73 2.69
CA ARG A 39 -7.05 -11.80 3.60
C ARG A 39 -6.44 -11.68 4.99
N VAL A 40 -5.19 -11.24 5.07
CA VAL A 40 -4.47 -10.99 6.33
C VAL A 40 -4.78 -9.60 6.91
N GLY A 41 -5.47 -8.73 6.16
CA GLY A 41 -5.80 -7.38 6.59
C GLY A 41 -4.60 -6.42 6.59
N ARG A 42 -3.58 -6.68 5.78
CA ARG A 42 -2.36 -5.84 5.66
C ARG A 42 -2.55 -4.62 4.76
N ILE A 43 -3.43 -4.72 3.77
CA ILE A 43 -3.72 -3.66 2.80
C ILE A 43 -5.23 -3.51 2.61
N THR A 44 -5.67 -2.38 2.08
CA THR A 44 -7.07 -2.09 1.73
C THR A 44 -7.13 -1.52 0.31
N LEU A 45 -8.15 -1.92 -0.47
CA LEU A 45 -8.34 -1.40 -1.83
C LEU A 45 -8.57 0.11 -1.76
N LYS A 46 -7.74 0.86 -2.48
CA LYS A 46 -7.95 2.29 -2.66
C LYS A 46 -9.04 2.45 -3.73
N THR A 47 -10.30 2.28 -3.34
CA THR A 47 -11.43 2.74 -4.14
C THR A 47 -11.21 4.24 -4.40
N ASP A 48 -11.51 4.71 -5.62
CA ASP A 48 -11.38 6.09 -6.15
C ASP A 48 -11.96 7.24 -5.29
N ALA A 49 -12.31 7.01 -4.02
CA ALA A 49 -12.45 8.05 -3.01
C ALA A 49 -11.05 8.57 -2.60
N SER A 50 -10.57 9.56 -3.35
CA SER A 50 -9.46 10.44 -3.01
C SER A 50 -9.30 10.74 -1.50
N GLU A 51 -8.22 10.29 -0.85
CA GLU A 51 -7.60 10.98 0.30
C GLU A 51 -6.17 10.42 0.53
N LYS A 52 -5.12 11.13 0.10
CA LYS A 52 -4.24 12.04 0.86
C LYS A 52 -3.25 11.36 1.82
N ASP A 53 -1.97 11.44 1.42
CA ASP A 53 -0.82 11.94 2.19
C ASP A 53 -0.40 11.25 3.50
N VAL A 54 0.81 10.69 3.55
CA VAL A 54 1.78 10.99 4.63
C VAL A 54 3.22 11.01 4.08
N LYS A 55 3.65 12.14 3.52
CA LYS A 55 5.08 12.52 3.55
C LYS A 55 5.22 13.81 4.34
N LYS A 56 5.21 13.70 5.67
CA LYS A 56 5.56 14.80 6.57
C LYS A 56 7.08 14.96 6.60
N ASN A 57 7.63 15.60 5.58
CA ASN A 57 9.00 16.11 5.61
C ASN A 57 8.97 17.54 6.18
N ASN A 58 9.36 17.73 7.45
CA ASN A 58 9.51 19.08 8.03
C ASN A 58 10.95 19.35 8.45
N ILE A 59 11.58 20.27 7.73
CA ILE A 59 12.96 20.74 7.84
C ILE A 59 12.95 21.98 8.74
N ILE A 60 13.48 21.92 9.97
CA ILE A 60 13.96 23.11 10.68
C ILE A 60 14.94 22.77 11.81
N LYS A 61 16.23 23.11 11.63
CA LYS A 61 17.10 23.73 12.63
C LYS A 61 18.02 24.71 11.92
#